data_AF-A0A958R5K0-F1
#
_entry.id   AF-A0A958R5K0-F1
#
_cell.length_a   1.000
_cell.length_b   1.000
_cell.length_c   1.000
_cell.angle_alpha   90.00
_cell.angle_beta   90.00
_cell.angle_gamma   90.00
#
_symmetry.space_group_name_H-M   'P 1'
#
loop_
_entity.id
_entity.type
_entity.pdbx_description
1 polymer ?
#
loop_
_entity_poly.entity_id
_entity_poly.type
_entity_poly.pdbx_seq_one_letter_code
_entity_poly.pdbx_strand_id
1 'polypeptide(L)'
;ASGKILNGFHLFSKMALGADLCNSARGMMLALGCIQARRCNTNHCPAGVATSKENLIVGLVPSEKRTRVYNYHRHTLHAFAELLGASGLSEPKQISGNHIYRRISRDTVRTYAALFPTVETGAFLKGNIPANYQADFLSAHTEGFDSIKLKQAS
;
A
#
# COMPACT_ATOMS: atom_id res chain seq x y z
N ALA A 1 -2.32 -3.94 5.68
CA ALA A 1 -2.30 -2.70 4.87
C ALA A 1 -3.59 -2.53 4.06
N SER A 2 -4.10 -1.30 3.88
CA SER A 2 -5.34 -1.04 3.11
C SER A 2 -5.24 0.15 2.14
N GLY A 3 -4.24 1.02 2.32
CA GLY A 3 -4.06 2.22 1.51
C GLY A 3 -3.54 1.90 0.11
N LYS A 4 -4.28 2.33 -0.92
CA LYS A 4 -3.90 2.30 -2.34
C LYS A 4 -3.57 0.91 -2.90
N ILE A 5 -4.16 -0.17 -2.39
CA ILE A 5 -3.98 -1.52 -2.95
C ILE A 5 -4.87 -1.67 -4.19
N LEU A 6 -4.28 -1.77 -5.39
CA LEU A 6 -5.00 -1.74 -6.68
C LEU A 6 -4.57 -2.83 -7.66
N ASN A 7 -3.39 -3.42 -7.48
CA ASN A 7 -2.85 -4.44 -8.38
C ASN A 7 -1.89 -5.37 -7.60
N GLY A 8 -1.39 -6.42 -8.27
CA GLY A 8 -0.48 -7.39 -7.66
C GLY A 8 0.82 -6.77 -7.12
N PHE A 9 1.36 -5.74 -7.80
CA PHE A 9 2.55 -5.03 -7.32
C PHE A 9 2.31 -4.28 -6.01
N HIS A 10 1.11 -3.71 -5.81
CA HIS A 10 0.76 -3.09 -4.54
C HIS A 10 0.68 -4.11 -3.41
N LEU A 11 0.18 -5.33 -3.65
CA LEU A 11 0.24 -6.41 -2.65
C LEU A 11 1.70 -6.74 -2.32
N PHE A 12 2.50 -7.05 -3.34
CA PHE A 12 3.90 -7.42 -3.20
C PHE A 12 4.70 -6.37 -2.44
N SER A 13 4.58 -5.10 -2.82
CA SER A 13 5.29 -4.00 -2.16
C SER A 13 4.85 -3.76 -0.71
N LYS A 14 3.59 -4.03 -0.35
CA LYS A 14 3.16 -3.95 1.05
C LYS A 14 3.60 -5.14 1.87
N MET A 15 3.60 -6.34 1.31
CA MET A 15 4.18 -7.52 1.96
C MET A 15 5.68 -7.33 2.21
N ALA A 16 6.41 -6.72 1.27
CA ALA A 16 7.83 -6.37 1.44
C ALA A 16 8.09 -5.37 2.59
N LEU A 17 7.09 -4.58 2.98
CA LEU A 17 7.13 -3.67 4.14
C LEU A 17 6.63 -4.33 5.43
N GLY A 18 6.32 -5.64 5.41
CA GLY A 18 5.88 -6.40 6.57
C GLY A 18 4.36 -6.54 6.74
N ALA A 19 3.55 -6.31 5.70
CA ALA A 19 2.10 -6.53 5.80
C ALA A 19 1.72 -8.01 5.60
N ASP A 20 1.03 -8.61 6.58
CA ASP A 20 0.48 -9.97 6.44
C ASP A 20 -0.82 -10.03 5.62
N LEU A 21 -1.58 -8.93 5.62
CA LEU A 21 -2.87 -8.82 4.92
C LEU A 21 -2.97 -7.50 4.15
N CYS A 22 -3.54 -7.56 2.94
CA CYS A 22 -3.81 -6.40 2.10
C CYS A 22 -5.30 -6.30 1.72
N ASN A 23 -5.94 -5.18 2.06
CA ASN A 23 -7.34 -4.91 1.72
C ASN A 23 -7.45 -3.92 0.55
N SER A 24 -8.33 -4.19 -0.42
CA SER A 24 -8.54 -3.34 -1.60
C SER A 24 -9.99 -2.86 -1.71
N ALA A 25 -10.38 -1.82 -0.96
CA ALA A 25 -11.73 -1.26 -1.12
C ALA A 25 -11.90 -0.52 -2.46
N ARG A 26 -10.96 0.39 -2.78
CA ARG A 26 -11.05 1.22 -3.98
C ARG A 26 -10.92 0.41 -5.27
N GLY A 27 -10.04 -0.59 -5.30
CA GLY A 27 -9.92 -1.49 -6.45
C GLY A 27 -11.22 -2.22 -6.75
N MET A 28 -11.86 -2.77 -5.72
CA MET A 28 -13.15 -3.45 -5.85
C MET A 28 -14.27 -2.49 -6.27
N MET A 29 -14.29 -1.25 -5.75
CA MET A 29 -15.26 -0.24 -6.22
C MET A 29 -15.07 0.11 -7.70
N LEU A 30 -13.83 0.25 -8.18
CA LEU A 30 -13.54 0.50 -9.61
C LEU A 30 -14.00 -0.68 -10.46
N ALA A 31 -13.69 -1.91 -10.05
CA ALA A 31 -14.13 -3.13 -10.71
C ALA A 31 -15.66 -3.25 -10.75
N LEU A 32 -16.34 -2.83 -9.68
CA LEU A 32 -17.80 -2.78 -9.60
C LEU A 32 -18.39 -1.75 -10.58
N GLY A 33 -17.73 -0.61 -10.80
CA GLY A 33 -18.15 0.43 -11.75
C GLY A 33 -17.95 1.87 -11.29
N CYS A 34 -17.26 2.12 -10.17
CA CYS A 34 -16.96 3.47 -9.72
C CYS A 34 -16.14 4.23 -10.77
N ILE A 35 -16.61 5.41 -11.16
CA ILE A 35 -15.95 6.31 -12.12
C ILE A 35 -15.23 7.49 -11.45
N GLN A 36 -15.03 7.41 -10.14
CA GLN A 36 -14.36 8.46 -9.35
C GLN A 36 -15.01 9.85 -9.44
N ALA A 37 -16.33 9.92 -9.58
CA ALA A 37 -17.07 11.19 -9.65
C ALA A 37 -16.96 12.07 -8.38
N ARG A 38 -16.48 11.51 -7.25
CA ARG A 38 -16.35 12.20 -5.94
C ARG A 38 -17.66 12.83 -5.44
N ARG A 39 -18.81 12.19 -5.73
CA ARG A 39 -20.15 12.56 -5.26
C ARG A 39 -20.75 11.55 -4.27
N CYS A 40 -19.89 10.77 -3.62
CA CYS A 40 -20.33 9.66 -2.77
C CYS A 40 -21.11 10.16 -1.52
N ASN A 41 -20.76 11.34 -1.00
CA ASN A 41 -21.39 11.94 0.17
C ASN A 41 -22.70 12.68 -0.13
N THR A 42 -23.02 12.93 -1.40
CA THR A 42 -24.19 13.73 -1.78
C THR A 42 -25.43 12.88 -2.10
N ASN A 43 -25.32 11.56 -1.98
CA ASN A 43 -26.34 10.60 -2.42
C ASN A 43 -26.70 10.71 -3.93
N HIS A 44 -25.79 11.26 -4.76
CA HIS A 44 -25.95 11.39 -6.22
C HIS A 44 -24.78 10.74 -6.95
N CYS A 45 -24.40 9.52 -6.56
CA CYS A 45 -23.39 8.74 -7.26
C CYS A 45 -23.92 8.34 -8.64
N PRO A 46 -23.36 8.86 -9.75
CA PRO A 46 -23.88 8.56 -11.10
C PRO A 46 -23.65 7.11 -11.53
N ALA A 47 -22.76 6.38 -10.84
CA ALA A 47 -22.48 4.98 -11.09
C ALA A 47 -23.36 4.01 -10.26
N GLY A 48 -24.27 4.52 -9.43
CA GLY A 48 -25.15 3.69 -8.59
C GLY A 48 -24.46 2.98 -7.41
N VAL A 49 -23.14 3.11 -7.25
CA VAL A 49 -22.36 2.39 -6.23
C VAL A 49 -22.58 2.93 -4.81
N ALA A 50 -22.73 4.24 -4.65
CA ALA A 50 -22.83 4.92 -3.35
C ALA A 50 -24.03 5.87 -3.33
N THR A 51 -25.23 5.30 -3.41
CA THR A 51 -26.50 6.03 -3.38
C THR A 51 -27.64 5.11 -2.91
N SER A 52 -28.64 5.69 -2.28
CA SER A 52 -29.90 5.03 -1.92
C SER A 52 -31.04 5.40 -2.89
N LYS A 53 -30.74 6.10 -4.00
CA LYS A 53 -31.74 6.50 -4.99
C LYS A 53 -31.98 5.39 -6.00
N GLU A 54 -33.20 4.86 -6.04
CA GLU A 54 -33.57 3.71 -6.87
C GLU A 54 -33.23 3.90 -8.36
N ASN A 55 -33.50 5.10 -8.90
CA ASN A 55 -33.21 5.44 -10.29
C ASN A 55 -31.72 5.46 -10.65
N LEU A 56 -30.82 5.56 -9.65
CA LEU A 56 -29.37 5.48 -9.85
C LEU A 56 -28.84 4.06 -9.59
N ILE A 57 -29.46 3.31 -8.68
CA ILE A 57 -29.07 1.93 -8.33
C ILE A 57 -29.33 0.96 -9.49
N VAL A 58 -30.32 1.24 -10.36
CA VAL A 58 -30.68 0.41 -11.51
C VAL A 58 -29.49 -0.01 -12.40
N GLY A 59 -28.42 0.81 -12.46
CA GLY A 59 -27.19 0.48 -13.20
C GLY A 59 -26.29 -0.57 -12.54
N LEU A 60 -26.55 -0.95 -11.29
CA LEU A 60 -25.77 -1.88 -10.49
C LEU A 60 -26.32 -3.32 -10.61
N VAL A 61 -26.37 -3.85 -11.83
CA VAL A 61 -26.90 -5.18 -12.16
C VAL A 61 -26.05 -6.31 -11.51
N PRO A 62 -26.50 -6.97 -10.42
CA PRO A 62 -25.62 -7.83 -9.62
C PRO A 62 -25.12 -9.08 -10.34
N SER A 63 -25.88 -9.62 -11.31
CA SER A 63 -25.48 -10.77 -12.13
C SER A 63 -24.26 -10.47 -13.00
N GLU A 64 -24.14 -9.25 -13.52
CA GLU A 64 -23.00 -8.83 -14.32
C GLU A 64 -21.83 -8.32 -13.46
N LYS A 65 -22.13 -7.43 -12.49
CA LYS A 65 -21.07 -6.74 -11.75
C LYS A 65 -20.28 -7.68 -10.85
N ARG A 66 -20.89 -8.76 -10.34
CA ARG A 66 -20.16 -9.80 -9.57
C ARG A 66 -19.01 -10.42 -10.36
N THR A 67 -19.24 -10.69 -11.65
CA THR A 67 -18.24 -11.32 -12.53
C THR A 67 -17.07 -10.37 -12.78
N ARG A 68 -17.33 -9.07 -12.90
CA ARG A 68 -16.28 -8.05 -13.02
C ARG A 68 -15.41 -7.98 -11.77
N VAL A 69 -16.03 -7.95 -10.58
CA VAL A 69 -15.30 -7.94 -9.29
C VAL A 69 -14.50 -9.23 -9.11
N TYR A 70 -15.11 -10.39 -9.38
CA TYR A 70 -14.43 -11.69 -9.34
C TYR A 70 -13.21 -11.72 -10.26
N ASN A 71 -13.37 -11.32 -11.53
CA ASN A 71 -12.28 -11.30 -12.49
C ASN A 71 -11.18 -10.34 -12.07
N TYR A 72 -11.52 -9.13 -11.60
CA TYR A 72 -10.54 -8.18 -11.09
C TYR A 72 -9.73 -8.76 -9.92
N HIS A 73 -10.39 -9.39 -8.95
CA HIS A 73 -9.71 -10.05 -7.84
C HIS A 73 -8.81 -11.19 -8.32
N ARG A 74 -9.34 -12.09 -9.17
CA ARG A 74 -8.61 -13.23 -9.72
C ARG A 74 -7.36 -12.80 -10.50
N HIS A 75 -7.47 -11.82 -11.39
CA HIS A 75 -6.35 -11.30 -12.16
C HIS A 75 -5.36 -10.52 -11.28
N THR A 76 -5.82 -9.86 -10.22
CA THR A 76 -4.93 -9.22 -9.24
C THR A 76 -4.05 -10.26 -8.54
N LEU A 77 -4.64 -11.39 -8.12
CA LEU A 77 -3.89 -12.49 -7.50
C LEU A 77 -2.97 -13.22 -8.50
N HIS A 78 -3.42 -13.39 -9.74
CA HIS A 78 -2.59 -13.96 -10.80
C HIS A 78 -1.33 -13.11 -11.04
N ALA A 79 -1.50 -11.80 -11.24
CA ALA A 79 -0.37 -10.88 -11.42
C ALA A 79 0.56 -10.84 -10.19
N PHE A 80 0.00 -10.99 -8.99
CA PHE A 80 0.81 -11.14 -7.78
C PHE A 80 1.65 -12.43 -7.79
N ALA A 81 1.06 -13.57 -8.18
CA ALA A 81 1.78 -14.83 -8.30
C ALA A 81 2.87 -14.79 -9.37
N GLU A 82 2.61 -14.11 -10.49
CA GLU A 82 3.62 -13.87 -11.54
C GLU A 82 4.80 -13.06 -11.00
N LEU A 83 4.54 -11.99 -10.22
CA LEU A 83 5.60 -11.20 -9.59
C LEU A 83 6.39 -12.01 -8.56
N LEU A 84 5.72 -12.86 -7.78
CA LEU A 84 6.34 -13.74 -6.80
C LEU A 84 7.32 -14.70 -7.49
N GLY A 85 6.85 -15.41 -8.53
CA GLY A 85 7.67 -16.33 -9.31
C GLY A 85 8.81 -15.63 -10.06
N ALA A 86 8.55 -14.46 -10.67
CA ALA A 86 9.57 -13.67 -11.34
C ALA A 86 10.66 -13.16 -10.39
N SER A 87 10.33 -13.00 -9.11
CA SER A 87 11.30 -12.63 -8.06
C SER A 87 12.08 -13.83 -7.50
N GLY A 88 11.85 -15.04 -8.02
CA GLY A 88 12.48 -16.27 -7.53
C GLY A 88 11.93 -16.77 -6.19
N LEU A 89 10.73 -16.32 -5.81
CA LEU A 89 10.11 -16.67 -4.53
C LEU A 89 9.01 -17.72 -4.76
N SER A 90 8.88 -18.63 -3.80
CA SER A 90 7.83 -19.67 -3.81
C SER A 90 6.68 -19.31 -2.89
N GLU A 91 6.94 -18.54 -1.82
CA GLU A 91 5.95 -18.17 -0.82
C GLU A 91 5.95 -16.67 -0.53
N PRO A 92 4.77 -16.05 -0.28
CA PRO A 92 4.67 -14.63 0.08
C PRO A 92 5.50 -14.22 1.30
N LYS A 93 5.72 -15.13 2.25
CA LYS A 93 6.51 -14.87 3.47
C LYS A 93 7.99 -14.60 3.18
N GLN A 94 8.48 -15.01 2.02
CA GLN A 94 9.87 -14.77 1.59
C GLN A 94 10.06 -13.35 1.03
N ILE A 95 8.98 -12.61 0.79
CA ILE A 95 9.06 -11.24 0.31
C ILE A 95 9.68 -10.37 1.39
N SER A 96 10.89 -9.89 1.13
CA SER A 96 11.60 -8.91 1.95
C SER A 96 11.70 -7.54 1.26
N GLY A 97 12.06 -6.52 2.03
CA GLY A 97 12.33 -5.17 1.53
C GLY A 97 13.47 -5.07 0.50
N ASN A 98 14.25 -6.14 0.28
CA ASN A 98 15.29 -6.18 -0.75
C ASN A 98 14.74 -6.31 -2.18
N HIS A 99 13.51 -6.81 -2.33
CA HIS A 99 12.91 -7.03 -3.66
C HIS A 99 12.33 -5.76 -4.30
N ILE A 100 12.15 -4.69 -3.53
CA ILE A 100 11.53 -3.45 -4.02
C ILE A 100 12.54 -2.31 -4.02
N TYR A 101 12.78 -1.76 -5.21
CA TYR A 101 13.54 -0.54 -5.41
C TYR A 101 12.61 0.66 -5.50
N ARG A 102 12.95 1.73 -4.77
CA ARG A 102 12.26 3.01 -4.78
C ARG A 102 13.23 4.12 -5.14
N ARG A 103 12.85 4.88 -6.16
CA ARG A 103 13.49 6.16 -6.47
C ARG A 103 13.13 7.17 -5.39
N ILE A 104 14.14 7.76 -4.75
CA ILE A 104 13.98 8.77 -3.68
C ILE A 104 14.36 10.18 -4.13
N SER A 105 15.26 10.29 -5.12
CA SER A 105 15.63 11.54 -5.79
C SER A 105 15.80 11.27 -7.29
N ARG A 106 16.20 12.28 -8.07
CA ARG A 106 16.43 12.11 -9.53
C ARG A 106 17.50 11.05 -9.81
N ASP A 107 18.54 11.04 -9.01
CA ASP A 107 19.78 10.29 -9.14
C ASP A 107 19.86 9.08 -8.19
N THR A 108 19.06 9.06 -7.11
CA THR A 108 19.17 8.02 -6.08
C THR A 108 17.98 7.05 -6.08
N VAL A 109 18.29 5.76 -6.16
CA VAL A 109 17.36 4.64 -5.99
C VAL A 109 17.87 3.77 -4.83
N ARG A 110 16.97 3.37 -3.93
CA ARG A 110 17.30 2.50 -2.79
C ARG A 110 16.25 1.41 -2.62
N THR A 111 16.64 0.28 -2.03
CA THR A 111 15.69 -0.77 -1.66
C THR A 111 14.84 -0.34 -0.47
N TYR A 112 13.68 -0.97 -0.26
CA TYR A 112 12.91 -0.76 0.95
C TYR A 112 13.67 -1.14 2.20
N ALA A 113 14.49 -2.19 2.18
CA ALA A 113 15.34 -2.56 3.32
C ALA A 113 16.35 -1.45 3.69
N ALA A 114 16.91 -0.74 2.70
CA ALA A 114 17.82 0.37 2.94
C ALA A 114 17.11 1.64 3.44
N LEU A 115 15.84 1.83 3.08
CA LEU A 115 15.03 2.98 3.53
C LEU A 115 14.39 2.73 4.91
N PHE A 116 13.98 1.48 5.16
CA PHE A 116 13.26 1.02 6.33
C PHE A 116 13.94 -0.25 6.88
N PRO A 117 15.09 -0.11 7.56
CA PRO A 117 15.85 -1.24 8.06
C PRO A 117 15.06 -1.98 9.15
N THR A 118 15.07 -3.30 9.05
CA THR A 118 14.55 -4.17 10.09
C THR A 118 15.48 -4.13 11.30
N VAL A 119 14.92 -3.98 12.49
CA VAL A 119 15.66 -3.97 13.75
C VAL A 119 15.17 -5.08 14.65
N GLU A 120 16.08 -5.61 15.46
CA GLU A 120 15.71 -6.54 16.51
C GLU A 120 14.92 -5.83 17.62
N THR A 121 14.03 -6.57 18.27
CA THR A 121 13.29 -6.07 19.43
C THR A 121 14.26 -5.61 20.52
N GLY A 122 14.09 -4.37 20.98
CA GLY A 122 14.97 -3.76 21.98
C GLY A 122 16.29 -3.20 21.46
N ALA A 123 16.55 -3.22 20.14
CA ALA A 123 17.79 -2.68 19.56
C ALA A 123 18.04 -1.22 19.95
N PHE A 124 17.00 -0.40 19.98
CA PHE A 124 17.08 1.03 20.34
C PHE A 124 17.46 1.23 21.81
N LEU A 125 17.01 0.36 22.72
CA LEU A 125 17.38 0.41 24.14
C LEU A 125 18.85 0.01 24.37
N LYS A 126 19.40 -0.82 23.48
CA LYS A 126 20.81 -1.26 23.50
C LYS A 126 21.74 -0.28 22.78
N GLY A 127 21.23 0.84 22.27
CA GLY A 127 22.00 1.80 21.47
C GLY A 127 22.26 1.37 20.01
N ASN A 128 21.69 0.24 19.57
CA ASN A 128 21.83 -0.27 18.21
C ASN A 128 20.79 0.38 17.29
N ILE A 129 20.99 1.66 16.99
CA ILE A 129 20.03 2.48 16.23
C ILE A 129 20.51 2.62 14.78
N PRO A 130 19.70 2.23 13.79
CA PRO A 130 20.02 2.43 12.38
C PRO A 130 20.31 3.89 12.06
N ALA A 131 21.32 4.14 11.22
CA ALA A 131 21.80 5.49 10.91
C ALA A 131 20.69 6.44 10.42
N ASN A 132 19.72 5.92 9.66
CA ASN A 132 18.58 6.68 9.15
C ASN A 132 17.56 7.10 10.24
N TYR A 133 17.61 6.50 11.44
CA TYR A 133 16.73 6.83 12.56
C TYR A 133 17.45 7.52 13.72
N GLN A 134 18.77 7.68 13.67
CA GLN A 134 19.55 8.25 14.78
C GLN A 134 19.15 9.69 15.10
N ALA A 135 18.99 10.54 14.08
CA ALA A 135 18.59 11.93 14.30
C ALA A 135 17.21 12.03 14.95
N ASP A 136 16.25 11.25 14.43
CA ASP A 136 14.89 11.21 14.97
C ASP A 136 14.89 10.69 16.41
N PHE A 137 15.66 9.64 16.70
CA PHE A 137 15.76 9.09 18.05
C PHE A 137 16.39 10.06 19.05
N LEU A 138 17.48 10.74 18.67
CA LEU A 138 18.15 11.72 19.53
C LEU A 138 17.27 12.94 19.82
N SER A 139 16.37 13.28 18.90
CA SER A 139 15.41 14.37 19.09
C SER A 139 14.21 14.00 19.96
N ALA A 140 13.99 12.71 20.21
CA ALA A 140 12.82 12.22 20.93
C ALA A 140 13.10 12.12 22.44
N HIS A 141 12.22 12.72 23.25
CA HIS A 141 12.25 12.60 24.71
C HIS A 141 10.82 12.46 25.27
N THR A 142 10.66 12.24 26.58
CA THR A 142 9.34 11.97 27.20
C THR A 142 8.32 13.09 26.95
N GLU A 143 8.78 14.34 27.00
CA GLU A 143 7.92 15.52 26.84
C GLU A 143 7.66 15.94 25.38
N GLY A 144 8.25 15.28 24.37
CA GLY A 144 8.07 15.66 22.97
C GLY A 144 9.23 15.34 22.04
N PHE A 145 9.30 16.09 20.93
CA PHE A 145 10.34 15.98 19.91
C PHE A 145 10.96 17.35 19.66
N ASP A 146 12.28 17.42 19.76
CA ASP A 146 13.03 18.61 19.40
C ASP A 146 12.99 18.87 17.89
N SER A 147 12.99 20.15 17.50
CA SER A 147 13.04 20.52 16.10
C SER A 147 14.38 20.11 15.48
N ILE A 148 14.36 19.09 14.63
CA ILE A 148 15.54 18.67 13.87
C ILE A 148 15.82 19.73 12.81
N LYS A 149 16.92 20.47 12.94
CA LYS A 149 17.43 21.31 11.84
C LYS A 149 17.95 20.39 10.74
N LEU A 150 17.07 20.01 9.81
CA LEU A 150 17.46 19.35 8.57
C LEU A 150 18.44 20.29 7.86
N LYS A 151 19.75 19.96 7.88
CA LYS A 151 20.68 20.52 6.91
C LYS A 151 20.12 20.13 5.55
N GLN A 152 19.62 21.11 4.79
CA GLN A 152 19.26 20.91 3.40
C GLN A 152 20.47 20.27 2.72
N ALA A 153 20.31 19.05 2.22
CA ALA A 153 21.30 18.44 1.36
C ALA A 153 21.37 19.31 0.10
N SER A 154 22.45 20.09 0.00
CA SER A 154 22.87 20.83 -1.19
C SER A 154 23.36 19.87 -2.27
#